data_AF-A0A3D5S0P8-F1
#
_entry.id   AF-A0A3D5S0P8-F1
#
_cell.length_a   1.000
_cell.length_b   1.000
_cell.length_c   1.000
_cell.angle_alpha   90.00
_cell.angle_beta   90.00
_cell.angle_gamma   90.00
#
_symmetry.space_group_name_H-M   'P 1'
#
loop_
_entity.id
_entity.type
_entity.pdbx_description
1 polymer ?
#
loop_
_entity_poly.entity_id
_entity_poly.type
_entity_poly.pdbx_seq_one_letter_code
_entity_poly.pdbx_strand_id
1 'polypeptide(L)'
;MILWIAGQSKSGKTTLAKEFIKRIPDAVHLDGDRMRDTINKDLGLSQSDREENCWRIARLASELESQGKDVIVSVIAPYRELRWDIKRTIDCNFIILQGGMEHPDYPFEYDECACHSSSRNCAN
;
A
#
# COMPACT_ATOMS: atom_id res chain seq x y z
N MET A 1 13.51 -5.42 6.66
CA MET A 1 12.57 -5.72 5.55
C MET A 1 11.43 -4.70 5.52
N ILE A 2 10.96 -4.29 4.33
CA ILE A 2 9.75 -3.46 4.17
C ILE A 2 8.66 -4.22 3.41
N LEU A 3 7.48 -4.38 4.03
CA LEU A 3 6.30 -5.02 3.44
C LEU A 3 5.14 -4.04 3.33
N TRP A 4 4.70 -3.76 2.12
CA TRP A 4 3.52 -2.96 1.83
C TRP A 4 2.30 -3.85 1.57
N ILE A 5 1.19 -3.53 2.23
CA ILE A 5 -0.12 -4.13 2.01
C ILE A 5 -1.03 -3.02 1.48
N ALA A 6 -1.28 -3.04 0.18
CA ALA A 6 -2.10 -2.05 -0.52
C ALA A 6 -3.43 -2.63 -1.00
N GLY A 7 -4.41 -1.79 -1.26
CA GLY A 7 -5.76 -2.20 -1.68
C GLY A 7 -6.86 -1.25 -1.23
N GLN A 8 -8.08 -1.45 -1.73
CA GLN A 8 -9.21 -0.57 -1.43
C GLN A 8 -9.58 -0.50 0.04
N SER A 9 -10.31 0.54 0.43
CA SER A 9 -10.87 0.63 1.79
C SER A 9 -11.67 -0.64 2.12
N LYS A 10 -11.58 -1.13 3.37
CA LYS A 10 -12.23 -2.38 3.82
C LYS A 10 -11.80 -3.67 3.11
N SER A 11 -10.71 -3.70 2.34
CA SER A 11 -10.16 -4.95 1.76
C SER A 11 -9.42 -5.86 2.76
N GLY A 12 -9.33 -5.48 4.04
CA GLY A 12 -8.69 -6.28 5.10
C GLY A 12 -7.21 -6.00 5.35
N LYS A 13 -6.64 -4.92 4.77
CA LYS A 13 -5.21 -4.57 4.89
C LYS A 13 -4.69 -4.54 6.32
N THR A 14 -5.33 -3.78 7.21
CA THR A 14 -4.93 -3.62 8.61
C THR A 14 -5.08 -4.94 9.38
N THR A 15 -6.07 -5.77 9.04
CA THR A 15 -6.22 -7.12 9.61
C THR A 15 -5.04 -8.00 9.23
N LEU A 16 -4.67 -8.04 7.95
CA LEU A 16 -3.53 -8.82 7.47
C LEU A 16 -2.21 -8.32 8.08
N ALA A 17 -2.02 -7.00 8.16
CA ALA A 17 -0.84 -6.40 8.79
C ALA A 17 -0.68 -6.87 10.24
N LYS A 18 -1.77 -6.87 11.03
CA LYS A 18 -1.78 -7.35 12.42
C LYS A 18 -1.40 -8.83 12.54
N GLU A 19 -1.81 -9.68 11.59
CA GLU A 19 -1.40 -11.09 11.59
C GLU A 19 0.10 -11.26 11.27
N PHE A 20 0.66 -10.43 10.39
CA PHE A 20 2.12 -10.43 10.17
C PHE A 20 2.88 -9.97 11.41
N ILE A 21 2.44 -8.90 12.07
CA ILE A 21 3.09 -8.36 13.29
C ILE A 21 3.12 -9.40 14.41
N LYS A 22 2.08 -10.23 14.57
CA LYS A 22 2.08 -11.33 15.54
C LYS A 22 3.18 -12.37 15.28
N ARG A 23 3.61 -12.52 14.02
CA ARG A 23 4.62 -13.51 13.58
C ARG A 23 6.01 -12.91 13.45
N ILE A 24 6.12 -11.59 13.35
CA ILE A 24 7.38 -10.85 13.24
C ILE A 24 7.46 -9.93 14.46
N PRO A 25 8.04 -10.43 15.57
CA PRO A 25 8.22 -9.63 16.78
C PRO A 25 8.97 -8.33 16.46
N ASP A 26 8.61 -7.25 17.17
CA ASP A 26 9.23 -5.91 17.04
C ASP A 26 9.09 -5.21 15.68
N ALA A 27 8.30 -5.76 14.75
CA ALA A 27 7.99 -5.07 13.50
C ALA A 27 7.20 -3.78 13.74
N VAL A 28 7.59 -2.71 13.06
CA VAL A 28 6.91 -1.42 13.12
C VAL A 28 5.76 -1.40 12.12
N HIS A 29 4.56 -1.06 12.61
CA HIS A 29 3.37 -0.92 11.78
C HIS A 29 3.09 0.53 11.42
N LEU A 30 3.21 0.87 10.13
CA LEU A 30 2.80 2.15 9.57
C LEU A 30 1.42 2.00 8.91
N ASP A 31 0.37 2.25 9.69
CA ASP A 31 -1.01 2.23 9.20
C ASP A 31 -1.41 3.60 8.62
N GLY A 32 -1.97 3.61 7.41
CA GLY A 32 -2.30 4.83 6.68
C GLY A 32 -3.25 5.76 7.40
N ASP A 33 -4.22 5.23 8.16
CA ASP A 33 -5.18 6.05 8.90
C ASP A 33 -4.46 6.70 10.09
N ARG A 34 -3.65 5.94 10.84
CA ARG A 34 -2.84 6.48 11.94
C ARG A 34 -1.81 7.51 11.48
N MET A 35 -1.20 7.31 10.31
CA MET A 35 -0.25 8.26 9.74
C MET A 35 -0.95 9.58 9.39
N ARG A 36 -2.16 9.53 8.82
CA ARG A 36 -2.97 10.72 8.53
C ARG A 36 -3.41 11.45 9.80
N ASP A 37 -3.68 10.74 10.88
CA ASP A 37 -4.06 11.37 12.16
C ASP A 37 -2.85 12.00 12.90
N THR A 38 -1.61 11.71 12.48
CA THR A 38 -0.39 12.11 13.20
C THR A 38 0.57 12.91 12.32
N ILE A 39 1.44 12.21 11.59
CA ILE A 39 2.57 12.78 10.85
C ILE A 39 2.10 13.47 9.55
N ASN A 40 1.01 12.97 8.95
CA ASN A 40 0.50 13.40 7.65
C ASN A 40 -0.84 14.15 7.77
N LYS A 41 -1.10 14.80 8.91
CA LYS A 41 -2.35 15.52 9.19
C LYS A 41 -2.56 16.76 8.32
N ASP A 42 -1.51 17.26 7.70
CA ASP A 42 -1.52 18.39 6.78
C ASP A 42 -2.02 18.01 5.37
N LEU A 43 -2.07 16.71 5.06
CA LEU A 43 -2.40 16.21 3.73
C LEU A 43 -3.91 16.01 3.55
N GLY A 44 -4.45 16.58 2.47
CA GLY A 44 -5.84 16.39 2.06
C GLY A 44 -6.11 15.06 1.36
N LEU A 45 -7.15 15.07 0.51
CA LEU A 45 -7.62 13.92 -0.27
C LEU A 45 -7.31 14.03 -1.76
N SER A 46 -6.58 15.07 -2.18
CA SER A 46 -6.15 15.25 -3.57
C SER A 46 -5.20 14.12 -4.00
N GLN A 47 -5.02 13.94 -5.31
CA GLN A 47 -4.08 12.96 -5.84
C GLN A 47 -2.65 13.23 -5.32
N SER A 48 -2.18 14.48 -5.41
CA SER A 48 -0.85 14.86 -4.93
C SER A 48 -0.67 14.61 -3.44
N ASP A 49 -1.70 14.87 -2.62
CA ASP A 49 -1.65 14.60 -1.18
C ASP A 49 -1.59 13.10 -0.87
N ARG A 50 -2.25 12.27 -1.68
CA ARG A 50 -2.19 10.81 -1.55
C ARG A 50 -0.82 10.26 -1.96
N GLU A 51 -0.24 10.80 -3.02
CA GLU A 51 1.11 10.48 -3.46
C GLU A 51 2.14 10.87 -2.39
N GLU A 52 2.09 12.11 -1.91
CA GLU A 52 2.99 12.60 -0.85
C GLU A 52 2.81 11.81 0.45
N ASN A 53 1.59 11.44 0.82
CA ASN A 53 1.35 10.57 1.97
C ASN A 53 2.12 9.24 1.85
N CYS A 54 2.11 8.63 0.67
CA CYS A 54 2.84 7.38 0.44
C CYS A 54 4.35 7.60 0.41
N TRP A 55 4.83 8.69 -0.19
CA TRP A 55 6.26 9.02 -0.18
C TRP A 55 6.80 9.29 1.22
N ARG A 56 6.06 10.00 2.09
CA ARG A 56 6.44 10.20 3.50
C ARG A 56 6.53 8.87 4.25
N ILE A 57 5.55 7.99 4.05
CA ILE A 57 5.55 6.65 4.64
C ILE A 57 6.72 5.83 4.11
N ALA A 58 7.04 5.89 2.81
CA ALA A 58 8.16 5.19 2.20
C ALA A 58 9.51 5.65 2.74
N ARG A 59 9.71 6.97 2.88
CA ARG A 59 10.92 7.53 3.49
C ARG A 59 11.08 7.10 4.95
N LEU A 60 9.99 7.17 5.73
CA LEU A 60 10.01 6.72 7.13
C LEU A 60 10.28 5.22 7.24
N ALA A 61 9.67 4.40 6.38
CA ALA A 61 9.90 2.96 6.35
C ALA A 61 11.35 2.63 6.01
N SER A 62 11.95 3.33 5.04
CA SER A 62 13.35 3.16 4.66
C SER A 62 14.30 3.54 5.79
N GLU A 63 14.01 4.61 6.53
CA GLU A 63 14.81 5.02 7.68
C GLU A 63 14.72 4.04 8.85
N LEU A 64 13.53 3.50 9.12
CA LEU A 64 13.37 2.46 10.15
C LEU A 64 14.08 1.16 9.76
N GLU A 65 14.01 0.80 8.47
CA GLU A 65 14.66 -0.40 7.97
C GLU A 65 16.18 -0.29 8.02
N SER A 66 16.75 0.89 7.70
CA SER A 66 18.18 1.14 7.84
C SER A 66 18.68 1.01 9.28
N GLN A 67 17.79 1.20 10.27
CA GLN A 67 18.04 0.98 11.70
C GLN A 67 17.78 -0.48 12.14
N GLY A 68 17.58 -1.40 11.21
CA GLY A 68 17.39 -2.83 11.46
C GLY A 68 15.97 -3.22 11.88
N LYS A 69 14.97 -2.37 11.63
CA LYS A 69 13.56 -2.71 11.90
C LYS A 69 12.89 -3.34 10.69
N ASP A 70 12.08 -4.36 10.95
CA ASP A 70 11.08 -4.78 9.97
C ASP A 70 9.90 -3.82 9.99
N VAL A 71 9.44 -3.40 8.82
CA VAL A 71 8.38 -2.40 8.66
C VAL A 71 7.26 -3.00 7.85
N ILE A 72 6.05 -2.96 8.41
CA ILE A 72 4.82 -3.36 7.74
C ILE A 72 3.99 -2.11 7.52
N VAL A 73 3.63 -1.84 6.27
CA VAL A 73 2.87 -0.68 5.84
C VAL A 73 1.49 -1.14 5.37
N SER A 74 0.40 -0.55 5.88
CA SER A 74 -0.95 -0.80 5.36
C SER A 74 -1.62 0.51 4.92
N VAL A 75 -1.74 0.70 3.61
CA VAL A 75 -2.27 1.96 3.02
C VAL A 75 -3.18 1.66 1.84
N ILE A 76 -3.95 2.65 1.36
CA ILE A 76 -4.74 2.43 0.15
C ILE A 76 -3.84 2.24 -1.05
N ALA A 77 -2.86 3.10 -1.34
CA ALA A 77 -1.93 2.81 -2.44
C ALA A 77 -2.54 2.85 -3.84
N PRO A 78 -3.51 3.72 -4.21
CA PRO A 78 -4.37 3.48 -5.37
C PRO A 78 -3.65 3.56 -6.71
N TYR A 79 -2.65 4.44 -6.85
CA TYR A 79 -1.97 4.71 -8.12
C TYR A 79 -0.87 3.69 -8.38
N ARG A 80 -0.92 3.02 -9.52
CA ARG A 80 0.03 1.96 -9.88
C ARG A 80 1.44 2.49 -10.09
N GLU A 81 1.56 3.58 -10.83
CA GLU A 81 2.86 4.20 -11.13
C GLU A 81 3.58 4.63 -9.84
N LEU A 82 2.85 5.21 -8.88
CA LEU A 82 3.41 5.53 -7.56
C LEU A 82 3.98 4.29 -6.83
N ARG A 83 3.25 3.16 -6.85
CA ARG A 83 3.75 1.92 -6.24
C ARG A 83 5.02 1.44 -6.94
N TRP A 84 5.09 1.53 -8.26
CA TRP A 84 6.29 1.17 -9.03
C TRP A 84 7.46 2.10 -8.73
N ASP A 85 7.23 3.40 -8.63
CA ASP A 85 8.28 4.37 -8.30
C ASP A 85 8.82 4.13 -6.89
N ILE A 86 7.96 3.81 -5.92
CA ILE A 86 8.37 3.40 -4.57
C ILE A 86 9.24 2.14 -4.64
N LYS A 87 8.80 1.08 -5.34
CA LYS A 87 9.57 -0.18 -5.49
C LYS A 87 10.91 0.01 -6.19
N ARG A 88 11.04 0.99 -7.09
CA ARG A 88 12.31 1.33 -7.76
C ARG A 88 13.25 2.12 -6.86
N THR A 89 12.71 2.81 -5.86
CA THR A 89 13.46 3.72 -4.99
C THR A 89 13.89 3.04 -3.69
N ILE A 90 13.03 2.19 -3.12
CA ILE A 90 13.27 1.50 -1.86
C ILE A 90 13.10 -0.01 -2.04
N ASP A 91 13.97 -0.80 -1.40
CA ASP A 91 13.88 -2.26 -1.40
C ASP A 91 12.67 -2.71 -0.56
N CYS A 92 11.56 -2.98 -1.24
CA CYS A 92 10.30 -3.31 -0.58
C CYS A 92 9.43 -4.26 -1.40
N ASN A 93 8.63 -5.04 -0.68
CA ASN A 93 7.66 -5.96 -1.26
C ASN A 93 6.25 -5.39 -1.15
N PHE A 94 5.43 -5.59 -2.19
CA PHE A 94 4.02 -5.19 -2.20
C PHE A 94 3.11 -6.41 -2.29
N ILE A 95 2.12 -6.46 -1.41
CA ILE A 95 0.95 -7.34 -1.47
C ILE A 95 -0.26 -6.47 -1.82
N ILE A 96 -0.91 -6.77 -2.94
CA ILE A 96 -2.12 -6.07 -3.37
C ILE A 96 -3.33 -6.92 -3.01
N LEU A 97 -4.18 -6.41 -2.12
CA LEU A 97 -5.44 -7.05 -1.75
C LEU A 97 -6.55 -6.64 -2.71
N GLN A 98 -7.20 -7.65 -3.29
CA GLN A 98 -8.36 -7.50 -4.14
C GLN A 98 -9.64 -7.29 -3.31
N GLY A 99 -10.64 -6.65 -3.91
CA GLY A 99 -11.92 -6.37 -3.28
C GLY A 99 -11.88 -5.18 -2.32
N GLY A 100 -12.95 -5.01 -1.54
CA GLY A 100 -13.17 -3.85 -0.68
C GLY A 100 -14.21 -2.89 -1.26
N MET A 101 -14.27 -1.68 -0.70
CA MET A 101 -15.19 -0.63 -1.11
C MET A 101 -14.52 0.27 -2.14
N GLU A 102 -15.03 0.27 -3.36
CA GLU A 102 -14.60 1.17 -4.42
C GLU A 102 -14.99 2.62 -4.11
N HIS A 103 -14.13 3.54 -4.52
CA HIS A 103 -14.37 4.96 -4.40
C HIS A 103 -14.33 5.61 -5.79
N PRO A 104 -15.39 6.34 -6.19
CA PRO A 104 -15.47 6.91 -7.53
C PRO A 104 -14.38 7.96 -7.80
N ASP A 105 -14.02 8.75 -6.80
CA ASP A 105 -13.05 9.84 -6.96
C ASP A 105 -11.57 9.41 -6.98
N TYR A 106 -11.27 8.15 -6.62
CA TYR A 106 -9.91 7.61 -6.69
C TYR A 106 -9.95 6.09 -6.91
N PRO A 107 -10.17 5.65 -8.16
CA PRO A 107 -10.17 4.22 -8.45
C PRO A 107 -8.82 3.61 -8.09
N PHE A 108 -8.86 2.39 -7.55
CA PHE A 108 -7.64 1.64 -7.29
C PHE A 108 -7.18 0.99 -8.60
N GLU A 109 -6.01 1.38 -9.07
CA GLU A 109 -5.38 0.83 -10.26
C GLU A 109 -4.70 -0.49 -9.89
N TYR A 110 -5.30 -1.61 -10.27
CA TYR A 110 -4.66 -2.92 -10.11
C TYR A 110 -3.60 -3.14 -11.20
N ASP A 111 -2.61 -3.95 -10.88
CA ASP A 111 -1.64 -4.39 -11.89
C ASP A 111 -2.39 -5.24 -12.92
N GLU A 112 -2.27 -4.92 -14.21
CA GLU A 112 -2.90 -5.72 -15.27
C GLU A 112 -2.37 -7.15 -15.16
N CYS A 113 -3.26 -8.10 -14.88
CA CYS A 113 -2.92 -9.49 -15.06
C CYS A 113 -2.45 -9.66 -16.51
N ALA A 114 -1.26 -10.24 -16.70
CA ALA A 114 -0.69 -10.58 -18.00
C ALA A 114 -1.52 -11.62 -18.80
N CYS A 115 -2.81 -11.77 -18.53
CA CYS A 115 -3.74 -12.71 -19.13
C CYS A 115 -4.91 -12.03 -19.86
N HIS A 116 -4.68 -10.95 -20.63
CA HIS A 116 -5.71 -10.42 -21.54
C HIS A 116 -5.20 -10.18 -22.97
N SER A 117 -4.38 -11.10 -23.46
CA SER A 117 -4.13 -11.26 -24.90
C SER A 117 -4.60 -12.61 -25.44
N SER A 118 -5.76 -13.13 -24.99
CA SER A 118 -6.52 -14.20 -25.68
C SER A 118 -7.75 -14.68 -24.89
N SER A 119 -8.87 -13.96 -24.97
CA SER A 119 -10.18 -14.54 -24.62
C SER A 119 -11.33 -13.76 -25.25
N ARG A 120 -11.38 -13.77 -26.60
CA ARG A 120 -12.68 -13.98 -27.25
C ARG A 120 -13.06 -15.44 -26.99
N ASN A 121 -14.29 -15.66 -26.53
CA ASN A 121 -14.94 -16.95 -26.22
C ASN A 121 -14.67 -17.57 -24.85
N CYS A 122 -15.35 -17.05 -23.82
CA CYS A 122 -15.96 -17.88 -22.78
C CYS A 122 -17.38 -17.36 -22.51
N ALA A 123 -18.28 -17.60 -23.46
CA ALA A 123 -19.71 -17.69 -23.22
C ALA A 123 -20.21 -18.88 -24.05
N ASN A 124 -20.93 -19.77 -23.38
CA ASN A 124 -21.37 -21.14 -23.74
C ASN A 124 -20.34 -22.25 -23.50
#